data_AF-A0A1S3X3X1-F1
#
_entry.id   AF-A0A1S3X3X1-F1
#
_cell.length_a   1.000
_cell.length_b   1.000
_cell.length_c   1.000
_cell.angle_alpha   90.00
_cell.angle_beta   90.00
_cell.angle_gamma   90.00
#
_symmetry.space_group_name_H-M   'P 1'
#
loop_
_entity.id
_entity.type
_entity.pdbx_description
1 polymer ?
#
loop_
_entity_poly.entity_id
_entity_poly.type
_entity_poly.pdbx_seq_one_letter_code
_entity_poly.pdbx_strand_id
1 'polypeptide(L)'
;MEANLVQPYHSFSTVSMRNRNKINTYKYKNIPYPLCSILTKPPANNQNHNAETTTGSSSNNVYKDNWFDRLAINHLSQSIQATTGLRNNKSGYEGLAEAAKMVYTNFNSTRQVNLVVEALQKAFPKPILSLMKMVLPQSKWAREYCAAFTRVFFSWLVGPCEVKESEFNGRKENNVVHIKKCRFLEETNCVGMCTNLCKMPSQLFIKDTLGMPVNMVPNFDDMSCEMIFGQDAPPPDTDPAFVQPCYKLCKLGNKHQQDCNSQMKKKDVEIS
;
A
#
# COMPACT_ATOMS: atom_id res chain seq x y z
N MET A 1 12.61 -27.62 75.89
CA MET A 1 11.15 -27.80 76.05
C MET A 1 10.59 -27.61 74.65
N GLU A 2 10.46 -28.67 73.88
CA GLU A 2 9.26 -29.54 73.81
C GLU A 2 7.97 -28.75 73.59
N ALA A 3 7.05 -29.07 72.68
CA ALA A 3 6.94 -30.06 71.60
C ALA A 3 5.59 -29.77 70.89
N ASN A 4 5.35 -30.46 69.76
CA ASN A 4 4.04 -30.86 69.21
C ASN A 4 3.22 -29.84 68.39
N LEU A 5 2.43 -30.18 67.37
CA LEU A 5 2.18 -31.33 66.47
C LEU A 5 1.13 -30.77 65.48
N VAL A 6 1.38 -30.71 64.15
CA VAL A 6 0.88 -31.61 63.08
C VAL A 6 -0.63 -31.52 62.72
N GLN A 7 -0.89 -30.96 61.52
CA GLN A 7 -1.83 -31.35 60.42
C GLN A 7 -3.37 -31.43 60.62
N PRO A 8 -4.24 -31.42 59.56
CA PRO A 8 -4.00 -31.86 58.17
C PRO A 8 -4.60 -31.07 56.97
N TYR A 9 -4.04 -31.41 55.80
CA TYR A 9 -4.50 -31.43 54.39
C TYR A 9 -5.90 -30.92 53.99
N HIS A 10 -5.95 -30.16 52.88
CA HIS A 10 -6.63 -30.59 51.64
C HIS A 10 -6.21 -29.76 50.41
N SER A 11 -5.81 -30.46 49.34
CA SER A 11 -5.51 -29.95 47.99
C SER A 11 -6.74 -29.33 47.32
N PHE A 12 -6.56 -28.36 46.42
CA PHE A 12 -7.07 -28.41 45.02
C PHE A 12 -6.69 -27.15 44.21
N SER A 13 -6.32 -27.43 42.95
CA SER A 13 -6.56 -26.64 41.73
C SER A 13 -5.70 -25.41 41.41
N THR A 14 -4.74 -25.66 40.53
CA THR A 14 -4.14 -24.71 39.59
C THR A 14 -5.20 -24.07 38.70
N VAL A 15 -5.36 -22.75 38.78
CA VAL A 15 -6.18 -21.98 37.82
C VAL A 15 -5.28 -21.35 36.77
N SER A 16 -5.31 -21.97 35.60
CA SER A 16 -4.79 -21.45 34.33
C SER A 16 -5.54 -20.16 33.94
N MET A 17 -4.82 -19.04 33.86
CA MET A 17 -5.34 -17.82 33.25
C MET A 17 -5.37 -17.97 31.73
N ARG A 18 -6.55 -18.34 31.23
CA ARG A 18 -6.88 -18.45 29.81
C ARG A 18 -7.15 -17.03 29.27
N ASN A 19 -6.13 -16.41 28.67
CA ASN A 19 -6.32 -15.13 27.97
C ASN A 19 -7.09 -15.37 26.66
N ARG A 20 -8.28 -14.76 26.56
CA ARG A 20 -9.28 -15.03 25.52
C ARG A 20 -9.13 -13.98 24.40
N ASN A 21 -8.20 -14.20 23.48
CA ASN A 21 -8.09 -13.42 22.25
C ASN A 21 -9.34 -13.64 21.38
N LYS A 22 -10.26 -12.67 21.35
CA LYS A 22 -11.35 -12.61 20.38
C LYS A 22 -10.79 -12.14 19.04
N ILE A 23 -10.44 -13.10 18.17
CA ILE A 23 -10.20 -12.86 16.75
C ILE A 23 -11.58 -12.89 16.07
N ASN A 24 -12.04 -11.73 15.57
CA ASN A 24 -13.24 -11.64 14.76
C ASN A 24 -12.97 -12.23 13.37
N THR A 25 -13.45 -13.45 13.13
CA THR A 25 -13.45 -14.10 11.81
C THR A 25 -14.77 -13.79 11.10
N TYR A 26 -14.74 -12.93 10.08
CA TYR A 26 -15.91 -12.68 9.24
C TYR A 26 -16.00 -13.76 8.13
N LYS A 27 -17.02 -14.62 8.25
CA LYS A 27 -17.38 -15.68 7.28
C LYS A 27 -17.88 -15.07 5.97
N TYR A 28 -17.24 -15.44 4.85
CA TYR A 28 -17.69 -15.16 3.48
C TYR A 28 -18.85 -16.10 3.11
N LYS A 29 -19.99 -15.54 2.66
CA LYS A 29 -21.06 -16.28 1.99
C LYS A 29 -20.90 -16.12 0.47
N ASN A 30 -20.89 -17.24 -0.25
CA ASN A 30 -20.83 -17.32 -1.71
C ASN A 30 -22.17 -16.90 -2.33
N ILE A 31 -22.13 -16.03 -3.33
CA ILE A 31 -23.26 -15.75 -4.25
C ILE A 31 -22.71 -15.83 -5.69
N PRO A 32 -23.36 -16.57 -6.61
CA PRO A 32 -22.87 -16.79 -7.97
C PRO A 32 -23.24 -15.63 -8.90
N TYR A 33 -22.30 -15.19 -9.73
CA TYR A 33 -22.54 -14.26 -10.84
C TYR A 33 -22.60 -15.03 -12.17
N PRO A 34 -23.56 -14.74 -13.07
CA PRO A 34 -23.56 -15.33 -14.40
C PRO A 34 -22.60 -14.58 -15.34
N LEU A 35 -21.85 -15.35 -16.12
CA LEU A 35 -21.07 -14.89 -17.27
C LEU A 35 -22.00 -14.51 -18.42
N CYS A 36 -21.90 -13.28 -18.93
CA CYS A 36 -22.28 -12.95 -20.30
C CYS A 36 -21.13 -12.20 -20.97
N SER A 37 -20.45 -12.89 -21.88
CA SER A 37 -19.46 -12.35 -22.81
C SER A 37 -20.18 -11.78 -24.04
N ILE A 38 -19.90 -10.53 -24.40
CA ILE A 38 -20.20 -9.99 -25.73
C ILE A 38 -18.91 -9.42 -26.33
N LEU A 39 -18.52 -10.04 -27.44
CA LEU A 39 -17.39 -9.71 -28.29
C LEU A 39 -17.87 -8.76 -29.39
N THR A 40 -17.35 -7.54 -29.45
CA THR A 40 -17.50 -6.67 -30.63
C THR A 40 -16.15 -6.03 -30.99
N LYS A 41 -15.80 -6.15 -32.28
CA LYS A 41 -14.61 -5.57 -32.91
C LYS A 41 -14.79 -4.05 -33.15
N PRO A 42 -13.70 -3.27 -33.23
CA PRO A 42 -13.74 -1.80 -33.32
C PRO A 42 -13.77 -1.29 -34.79
N PRO A 43 -14.24 -0.05 -35.04
CA PRO A 43 -13.86 0.71 -36.22
C PRO A 43 -12.80 1.77 -35.93
N ALA A 44 -12.15 2.21 -37.00
CA ALA A 44 -10.89 2.95 -37.03
C ALA A 44 -11.06 4.49 -37.16
N ASN A 45 -10.01 5.19 -36.70
CA ASN A 45 -9.36 6.40 -37.22
C ASN A 45 -10.14 7.73 -37.38
N ASN A 46 -9.65 8.82 -36.74
CA ASN A 46 -8.99 9.95 -37.43
C ASN A 46 -8.69 11.17 -36.51
N GLN A 47 -7.40 11.53 -36.51
CA GLN A 47 -6.77 12.86 -36.61
C GLN A 47 -7.24 14.11 -35.80
N ASN A 48 -6.23 14.65 -35.08
CA ASN A 48 -5.75 16.03 -34.99
C ASN A 48 -6.67 17.16 -34.49
N HIS A 49 -6.25 17.84 -33.40
CA HIS A 49 -6.17 19.31 -33.37
C HIS A 49 -5.14 19.78 -32.33
N ASN A 50 -4.23 20.64 -32.80
CA ASN A 50 -3.24 21.37 -32.03
C ASN A 50 -3.92 22.54 -31.29
N ALA A 51 -3.54 22.77 -30.04
CA ALA A 51 -3.66 24.07 -29.40
C ALA A 51 -2.53 24.21 -28.35
N GLU A 52 -1.57 25.08 -28.68
CA GLU A 52 -0.56 25.61 -27.76
C GLU A 52 -1.22 26.35 -26.59
N THR A 53 -0.79 26.06 -25.38
CA THR A 53 -0.78 27.05 -24.29
C THR A 53 0.42 26.78 -23.40
N THR A 54 1.18 27.85 -23.20
CA THR A 54 2.57 27.88 -22.76
C THR A 54 2.68 27.90 -21.23
N THR A 55 3.48 26.95 -20.73
CA THR A 55 4.37 26.95 -19.55
C THR A 55 3.85 27.22 -18.14
N GLY A 56 3.76 26.12 -17.38
CA GLY A 56 4.50 25.98 -16.11
C GLY A 56 5.35 24.70 -16.22
N SER A 57 6.69 24.83 -16.19
CA SER A 57 7.63 23.72 -16.40
C SER A 57 7.58 22.72 -15.23
N SER A 58 6.69 21.72 -15.33
CA SER A 58 6.89 20.42 -14.70
C SER A 58 7.55 19.53 -15.75
N SER A 59 8.80 19.13 -15.54
CA SER A 59 9.44 18.09 -16.35
C SER A 59 8.69 16.78 -16.10
N ASN A 60 7.58 16.56 -16.80
CA ASN A 60 6.84 15.32 -16.75
C ASN A 60 7.76 14.27 -17.34
N ASN A 61 8.28 13.38 -16.50
CA ASN A 61 9.01 12.23 -17.01
C ASN A 61 8.07 11.46 -17.92
N VAL A 62 8.42 11.35 -19.21
CA VAL A 62 7.61 10.59 -20.17
C VAL A 62 7.89 9.11 -19.93
N TYR A 63 7.03 8.46 -19.15
CA TYR A 63 7.08 7.02 -18.93
C TYR A 63 6.65 6.28 -20.19
N LYS A 64 7.51 5.40 -20.71
CA LYS A 64 7.24 4.57 -21.90
C LYS A 64 6.84 3.17 -21.48
N ASP A 65 5.54 2.96 -21.30
CA ASP A 65 4.97 1.66 -20.92
C ASP A 65 5.03 0.66 -22.09
N ASN A 66 5.73 -0.45 -21.87
CA ASN A 66 5.73 -1.58 -22.79
C ASN A 66 4.38 -2.34 -22.70
N TRP A 67 4.22 -3.40 -23.50
CA TRP A 67 2.96 -4.15 -23.55
C TRP A 67 2.61 -4.85 -22.22
N PHE A 68 3.60 -5.35 -21.49
CA PHE A 68 3.43 -5.96 -20.17
C PHE A 68 3.06 -4.92 -19.11
N ASP A 69 3.74 -3.77 -19.11
CA ASP A 69 3.44 -2.66 -18.20
C ASP A 69 1.97 -2.23 -18.36
N ARG A 70 1.51 -2.06 -19.61
CA ARG A 70 0.12 -1.71 -19.92
C ARG A 70 -0.86 -2.77 -19.42
N LEU A 71 -0.54 -4.05 -19.60
CA LEU A 71 -1.37 -5.14 -19.11
C LEU A 71 -1.46 -5.11 -17.57
N ALA A 72 -0.33 -4.95 -16.88
CA ALA A 72 -0.26 -4.91 -15.42
C ALA A 72 -1.00 -3.69 -14.85
N ILE A 73 -0.81 -2.51 -15.46
CA ILE A 73 -1.53 -1.28 -15.11
C ILE A 73 -3.04 -1.46 -15.25
N ASN A 74 -3.49 -1.99 -16.39
CA ASN A 74 -4.91 -2.21 -16.64
C ASN A 74 -5.49 -3.22 -15.65
N HIS A 75 -4.79 -4.31 -15.36
CA HIS A 75 -5.22 -5.32 -14.39
C HIS A 75 -5.36 -4.74 -12.98
N LEU A 76 -4.38 -3.93 -12.54
CA LEU A 76 -4.43 -3.28 -11.24
C LEU A 76 -5.57 -2.26 -11.15
N SER A 77 -5.72 -1.41 -12.17
CA SER A 77 -6.83 -0.44 -12.23
C SER A 77 -8.19 -1.16 -12.20
N GLN A 78 -8.35 -2.23 -12.99
CA GLN A 78 -9.59 -3.03 -13.00
C GLN A 78 -9.86 -3.71 -11.66
N SER A 79 -8.82 -4.19 -10.96
CA SER A 79 -8.94 -4.80 -9.64
C SER A 79 -9.45 -3.80 -8.59
N ILE A 80 -8.97 -2.55 -8.64
CA ILE A 80 -9.47 -1.45 -7.80
C ILE A 80 -10.91 -1.11 -8.16
N GLN A 81 -11.22 -0.95 -9.45
CA GLN A 81 -12.57 -0.65 -9.93
C GLN A 81 -13.59 -1.75 -9.55
N ALA A 82 -13.21 -3.02 -9.70
CA ALA A 82 -14.06 -4.15 -9.33
C ALA A 82 -14.31 -4.24 -7.83
N THR A 83 -13.32 -3.89 -7.00
CA THR A 83 -13.45 -3.93 -5.54
C THR A 83 -14.26 -2.76 -5.00
N THR A 84 -14.16 -1.60 -5.64
CA THR A 84 -14.84 -0.36 -5.20
C THR A 84 -16.24 -0.20 -5.79
N GLY A 85 -16.52 -0.89 -6.90
CA GLY A 85 -17.73 -0.70 -7.70
C GLY A 85 -17.70 0.57 -8.56
N LEU A 86 -16.61 1.35 -8.52
CA LEU A 86 -16.45 2.58 -9.28
C LEU A 86 -15.77 2.27 -10.62
N ARG A 87 -16.20 2.94 -11.69
CA ARG A 87 -15.67 2.73 -13.05
C ARG A 87 -15.09 4.02 -13.60
N ASN A 88 -14.02 3.92 -14.38
CA ASN A 88 -13.51 5.05 -15.17
C ASN A 88 -13.18 4.60 -16.59
N ASN A 89 -13.26 5.54 -17.53
CA ASN A 89 -13.04 5.29 -18.97
C ASN A 89 -11.61 5.64 -19.42
N LYS A 90 -10.73 6.01 -18.49
CA LYS A 90 -9.34 6.34 -18.80
C LYS A 90 -8.53 5.07 -18.95
N SER A 91 -7.46 5.15 -19.74
CA SER A 91 -6.60 4.00 -20.05
C SER A 91 -5.18 4.21 -19.55
N GLY A 92 -4.41 3.12 -19.47
CA GLY A 92 -3.02 3.17 -19.02
C GLY A 92 -2.91 3.71 -17.59
N TYR A 93 -1.79 4.35 -17.29
CA TYR A 93 -1.47 4.78 -15.93
C TYR A 93 -2.43 5.86 -15.41
N GLU A 94 -2.92 6.73 -16.30
CA GLU A 94 -3.93 7.72 -15.95
C GLU A 94 -5.24 7.08 -15.46
N GLY A 95 -5.63 5.95 -16.05
CA GLY A 95 -6.79 5.17 -15.59
C GLY A 95 -6.59 4.53 -14.21
N LEU A 96 -5.35 4.17 -13.86
CA LEU A 96 -5.01 3.73 -12.50
C LEU A 96 -5.04 4.92 -11.52
N ALA A 97 -4.46 6.05 -11.88
CA ALA A 97 -4.45 7.26 -11.06
C ALA A 97 -5.88 7.78 -10.83
N GLU A 98 -6.76 7.73 -11.83
CA GLU A 98 -8.17 8.08 -11.72
C GLU A 98 -8.95 7.09 -10.83
N ALA A 99 -8.68 5.78 -10.95
CA ALA A 99 -9.26 4.79 -10.04
C ALA A 99 -8.88 5.09 -8.58
N ALA A 100 -7.59 5.36 -8.32
CA ALA A 100 -7.11 5.76 -7.01
C ALA A 100 -7.77 7.07 -6.54
N LYS A 101 -7.89 8.06 -7.43
CA LYS A 101 -8.55 9.34 -7.16
C LYS A 101 -9.99 9.15 -6.70
N MET A 102 -10.74 8.31 -7.41
CA MET A 102 -12.12 7.98 -7.04
C MET A 102 -12.18 7.29 -5.66
N VAL A 103 -11.25 6.40 -5.34
CA VAL A 103 -11.19 5.79 -3.99
C VAL A 103 -10.95 6.86 -2.94
N TYR A 104 -10.00 7.75 -3.17
CA TYR A 104 -9.67 8.81 -2.22
C TYR A 104 -10.86 9.75 -1.96
N THR A 105 -11.62 10.11 -2.99
CA THR A 105 -12.71 11.11 -2.86
C THR A 105 -14.02 10.54 -2.36
N ASN A 106 -14.26 9.23 -2.52
CA ASN A 106 -15.54 8.60 -2.19
C ASN A 106 -15.55 7.86 -0.85
N PHE A 107 -14.39 7.59 -0.25
CA PHE A 107 -14.28 6.78 0.96
C PHE A 107 -13.43 7.48 2.03
N ASN A 108 -13.67 7.17 3.31
CA ASN A 108 -12.82 7.62 4.42
C ASN A 108 -11.48 6.86 4.43
N SER A 109 -10.48 7.39 5.14
CA SER A 109 -9.10 6.87 5.19
C SER A 109 -9.01 5.37 5.52
N THR A 110 -9.74 4.87 6.53
CA THR A 110 -9.73 3.44 6.87
C THR A 110 -10.28 2.59 5.73
N ARG A 111 -11.37 3.03 5.10
CA ARG A 111 -11.99 2.30 4.00
C ARG A 111 -11.16 2.38 2.72
N GLN A 112 -10.49 3.50 2.47
CA GLN A 112 -9.50 3.65 1.39
C GLN A 112 -8.43 2.55 1.50
N VAL A 113 -7.81 2.40 2.67
CA VAL A 113 -6.75 1.40 2.90
C VAL A 113 -7.27 -0.02 2.65
N ASN A 114 -8.40 -0.37 3.28
CA ASN A 114 -8.96 -1.73 3.18
C ASN A 114 -9.35 -2.12 1.74
N LEU A 115 -9.94 -1.19 0.98
CA LEU A 115 -10.33 -1.45 -0.41
C LEU A 115 -9.11 -1.70 -1.29
N VAL A 116 -8.02 -0.98 -1.08
CA VAL A 116 -6.79 -1.19 -1.86
C VAL A 116 -6.11 -2.50 -1.46
N VAL A 117 -6.06 -2.84 -0.17
CA VAL A 117 -5.53 -4.14 0.29
C VAL A 117 -6.32 -5.29 -0.34
N GLU A 118 -7.66 -5.21 -0.34
CA GLU A 118 -8.52 -6.21 -0.96
C GLU A 118 -8.29 -6.29 -2.48
N ALA A 119 -8.14 -5.14 -3.15
CA ALA A 119 -7.84 -5.10 -4.58
C ALA A 119 -6.48 -5.75 -4.89
N LEU A 120 -5.45 -5.51 -4.08
CA LEU A 120 -4.14 -6.17 -4.20
C LEU A 120 -4.26 -7.69 -4.00
N GLN A 121 -4.98 -8.13 -2.96
CA GLN A 121 -5.20 -9.55 -2.70
C GLN A 121 -5.95 -10.27 -3.84
N LYS A 122 -6.87 -9.58 -4.54
CA LYS A 122 -7.56 -10.12 -5.72
C LYS A 122 -6.70 -10.08 -6.98
N ALA A 123 -5.81 -9.08 -7.09
CA ALA A 123 -4.93 -8.95 -8.24
C ALA A 123 -3.91 -10.09 -8.34
N PHE A 124 -3.52 -10.67 -7.19
CA PHE A 124 -2.57 -11.79 -7.11
C PHE A 124 -3.28 -13.14 -6.86
N PRO A 125 -3.00 -14.19 -7.64
CA PRO A 125 -3.57 -15.51 -7.42
C PRO A 125 -3.22 -16.11 -6.05
N LYS A 126 -4.20 -16.62 -5.31
CA LYS A 126 -4.02 -17.23 -3.97
C LYS A 126 -2.95 -18.33 -3.90
N PRO A 127 -2.78 -19.23 -4.89
CA PRO A 127 -1.73 -20.25 -4.84
C PRO A 127 -0.33 -19.65 -4.80
N ILE A 128 -0.09 -18.58 -5.55
CA ILE A 128 1.20 -17.88 -5.60
C ILE A 128 1.48 -17.21 -4.24
N LEU A 129 0.47 -16.56 -3.66
CA LEU A 129 0.59 -15.92 -2.34
C LEU A 129 0.93 -16.93 -1.24
N SER A 130 0.27 -18.09 -1.24
CA SER A 130 0.54 -19.16 -0.27
C SER A 130 1.95 -19.73 -0.43
N LEU A 131 2.43 -19.89 -1.66
CA LEU A 131 3.79 -20.36 -1.94
C LEU A 131 4.83 -19.35 -1.46
N MET A 132 4.64 -18.06 -1.76
CA MET A 132 5.56 -17.00 -1.34
C MET A 132 5.72 -16.95 0.18
N LYS A 133 4.61 -17.00 0.93
CA LYS A 133 4.64 -16.97 2.39
C LYS A 133 5.37 -18.17 3.01
N MET A 134 5.34 -19.32 2.33
CA MET A 134 6.04 -20.53 2.76
C MET A 134 7.54 -20.48 2.43
N VAL A 135 7.90 -19.89 1.30
CA VAL A 135 9.27 -19.89 0.75
C VAL A 135 10.10 -18.69 1.22
N LEU A 136 9.47 -17.62 1.73
CA LEU A 136 10.13 -16.41 2.20
C LEU A 136 10.16 -16.32 3.75
N PRO A 137 11.03 -17.07 4.44
CA PRO A 137 11.25 -16.85 5.86
C PRO A 137 11.90 -15.48 6.09
N GLN A 138 11.78 -14.93 7.31
CA GLN A 138 12.42 -13.67 7.74
C GLN A 138 13.95 -13.77 7.82
N SER A 139 14.58 -13.93 6.66
CA SER A 139 16.02 -14.13 6.47
C SER A 139 16.62 -13.01 5.62
N LYS A 140 17.95 -12.86 5.68
CA LYS A 140 18.70 -11.93 4.81
C LYS A 140 18.38 -12.18 3.34
N TRP A 141 18.46 -13.44 2.92
CA TRP A 141 18.19 -13.84 1.53
C TRP A 141 16.79 -13.42 1.07
N ALA A 142 15.77 -13.62 1.88
CA ALA A 142 14.40 -13.23 1.53
C ALA A 142 14.25 -11.72 1.40
N ARG A 143 14.88 -10.92 2.28
CA ARG A 143 14.84 -9.45 2.20
C ARG A 143 15.51 -8.93 0.93
N GLU A 144 16.70 -9.45 0.62
CA GLU A 144 17.42 -9.10 -0.60
C GLU A 144 16.67 -9.53 -1.86
N TYR A 145 16.06 -10.73 -1.83
CA TYR A 145 15.19 -11.21 -2.91
C TYR A 145 13.98 -10.30 -3.10
N CYS A 146 13.28 -9.92 -2.04
CA CYS A 146 12.15 -8.97 -2.12
C CYS A 146 12.60 -7.63 -2.71
N ALA A 147 13.72 -7.07 -2.27
CA ALA A 147 14.24 -5.82 -2.80
C ALA A 147 14.58 -5.91 -4.30
N ALA A 148 15.29 -6.97 -4.70
CA ALA A 148 15.62 -7.23 -6.11
C ALA A 148 14.36 -7.46 -6.95
N PHE A 149 13.41 -8.25 -6.45
CA PHE A 149 12.14 -8.53 -7.11
C PHE A 149 11.33 -7.25 -7.31
N THR A 150 11.23 -6.39 -6.29
CA THR A 150 10.54 -5.10 -6.39
C THR A 150 11.15 -4.21 -7.46
N ARG A 151 12.49 -4.10 -7.51
CA ARG A 151 13.19 -3.34 -8.56
C ARG A 151 12.85 -3.84 -9.96
N VAL A 152 12.78 -5.16 -10.17
CA VAL A 152 12.53 -5.75 -11.49
C VAL A 152 11.06 -5.65 -11.91
N PHE A 153 10.13 -5.99 -11.01
CA PHE A 153 8.73 -6.22 -11.36
C PHE A 153 7.78 -5.06 -11.05
N PHE A 154 8.20 -4.04 -10.30
CA PHE A 154 7.33 -2.90 -9.93
C PHE A 154 7.81 -1.56 -10.48
N SER A 155 8.89 -1.53 -11.27
CA SER A 155 9.38 -0.30 -11.90
C SER A 155 8.34 0.38 -12.81
N TRP A 156 7.46 -0.38 -13.45
CA TRP A 156 6.33 0.15 -14.23
C TRP A 156 5.31 0.91 -13.37
N LEU A 157 5.13 0.48 -12.11
CA LEU A 157 4.12 1.01 -11.19
C LEU A 157 4.64 2.25 -10.47
N VAL A 158 5.84 2.16 -9.90
CA VAL A 158 6.39 3.21 -9.02
C VAL A 158 7.47 4.03 -9.68
N GLY A 159 8.01 3.62 -10.83
CA GLY A 159 9.09 4.32 -11.53
C GLY A 159 10.48 3.69 -11.34
N PRO A 160 11.55 4.34 -11.82
CA PRO A 160 12.92 3.82 -11.74
C PRO A 160 13.37 3.55 -10.29
N CYS A 161 13.78 2.31 -10.02
CA CYS A 161 14.17 1.81 -8.70
C CYS A 161 15.63 1.39 -8.65
N GLU A 162 16.31 1.63 -7.54
CA GLU A 162 17.66 1.13 -7.20
C GLU A 162 17.67 0.35 -5.90
N VAL A 163 18.48 -0.70 -5.82
CA VAL A 163 18.68 -1.42 -4.56
C VAL A 163 19.90 -0.82 -3.88
N LYS A 164 19.75 -0.40 -2.62
CA LYS A 164 20.82 0.14 -1.77
C LYS A 164 21.11 -0.83 -0.62
N GLU A 165 22.35 -0.78 -0.15
CA GLU A 165 22.79 -1.45 1.06
C GLU A 165 22.31 -0.66 2.29
N SER A 166 21.82 -1.37 3.31
CA SER A 166 21.63 -0.80 4.65
C SER A 166 22.14 -1.74 5.72
N GLU A 167 22.33 -1.21 6.92
CA GLU A 167 22.68 -2.00 8.09
C GLU A 167 21.39 -2.48 8.78
N PHE A 168 21.19 -3.80 8.79
CA PHE A 168 20.05 -4.43 9.44
C PHE A 168 20.58 -5.47 10.44
N ASN A 169 20.24 -5.28 11.74
CA ASN A 169 20.72 -6.13 12.84
C ASN A 169 22.25 -6.35 12.85
N GLY A 170 23.02 -5.28 12.62
CA GLY A 170 24.49 -5.31 12.61
C GLY A 170 25.11 -5.98 11.37
N ARG A 171 24.33 -6.26 10.32
CA ARG A 171 24.79 -6.84 9.07
C ARG A 171 24.42 -5.95 7.90
N LYS A 172 25.33 -5.84 6.94
CA LYS A 172 25.10 -5.19 5.66
C LYS A 172 24.25 -6.08 4.75
N GLU A 173 23.14 -5.55 4.26
CA GLU A 173 22.18 -6.25 3.42
C GLU A 173 21.64 -5.31 2.32
N ASN A 174 21.39 -5.86 1.14
CA ASN A 174 20.78 -5.13 0.02
C ASN A 174 19.25 -5.15 0.12
N ASN A 175 18.71 -4.58 1.20
CA ASN A 175 17.29 -4.67 1.57
C ASN A 175 16.50 -3.37 1.35
N VAL A 176 17.11 -2.30 0.83
CA VAL A 176 16.43 -1.02 0.58
C VAL A 176 16.21 -0.83 -0.92
N VAL A 177 14.96 -0.59 -1.32
CA VAL A 177 14.64 -0.16 -2.69
C VAL A 177 14.40 1.34 -2.70
N HIS A 178 15.28 2.08 -3.34
CA HIS A 178 15.16 3.51 -3.55
C HIS A 178 14.50 3.81 -4.91
N ILE A 179 13.30 4.34 -4.87
CA ILE A 179 12.56 4.85 -6.02
C ILE A 179 12.99 6.30 -6.22
N LYS A 180 13.71 6.59 -7.30
CA LYS A 180 14.29 7.93 -7.53
C LYS A 180 13.23 9.01 -7.70
N LYS A 181 12.16 8.67 -8.40
CA LYS A 181 10.99 9.53 -8.59
C LYS A 181 9.77 8.63 -8.70
N CYS A 182 8.87 8.77 -7.75
CA CYS A 182 7.68 7.94 -7.61
C CYS A 182 6.62 8.39 -8.63
N ARG A 183 6.38 7.55 -9.64
CA ARG A 183 5.39 7.81 -10.70
C ARG A 183 3.99 8.05 -10.15
N PHE A 184 3.59 7.32 -9.11
CA PHE A 184 2.27 7.48 -8.50
C PHE A 184 2.13 8.84 -7.79
N LEU A 185 3.17 9.24 -7.06
CA LEU A 185 3.21 10.53 -6.37
C LEU A 185 3.29 11.70 -7.37
N GLU A 186 4.07 11.55 -8.43
CA GLU A 186 4.20 12.53 -9.52
C GLU A 186 2.86 12.75 -10.25
N GLU A 187 2.14 11.67 -10.58
CA GLU A 187 0.88 11.74 -11.31
C GLU A 187 -0.26 12.31 -10.44
N THR A 188 -0.36 11.83 -9.19
CA THR A 188 -1.46 12.22 -8.29
C THR A 188 -1.21 13.57 -7.64
N ASN A 189 0.05 13.94 -7.45
CA ASN A 189 0.51 15.11 -6.73
C ASN A 189 -0.26 15.32 -5.41
N CYS A 190 -0.44 14.22 -4.65
CA CYS A 190 -1.21 14.25 -3.41
C CYS A 190 -0.64 13.34 -2.31
N VAL A 191 -0.19 13.96 -1.22
CA VAL A 191 0.34 13.28 -0.01
C VAL A 191 -0.66 12.27 0.54
N GLY A 192 -1.92 12.65 0.69
CA GLY A 192 -2.96 11.76 1.23
C GLY A 192 -3.24 10.53 0.37
N MET A 193 -3.11 10.64 -0.96
CA MET A 193 -3.22 9.46 -1.84
C MET A 193 -2.01 8.56 -1.69
N CYS A 194 -0.80 9.13 -1.59
CA CYS A 194 0.41 8.36 -1.36
C CYS A 194 0.34 7.57 -0.05
N THR A 195 -0.03 8.21 1.06
CA THR A 195 -0.11 7.56 2.37
C THR A 195 -1.21 6.51 2.44
N ASN A 196 -2.44 6.86 2.05
CA ASN A 196 -3.60 5.99 2.25
C ASN A 196 -3.80 4.93 1.16
N LEU A 197 -3.32 5.16 -0.07
CA LEU A 197 -3.56 4.26 -1.21
C LEU A 197 -2.32 3.52 -1.70
N CYS A 198 -1.12 4.02 -1.40
CA CYS A 198 0.12 3.34 -1.76
C CYS A 198 0.80 2.78 -0.50
N LYS A 199 1.32 3.64 0.37
CA LYS A 199 2.13 3.26 1.52
C LYS A 199 1.41 2.28 2.46
N MET A 200 0.28 2.67 3.05
CA MET A 200 -0.40 1.82 4.04
C MET A 200 -0.87 0.49 3.45
N PRO A 201 -1.56 0.45 2.29
CA PRO A 201 -1.97 -0.81 1.69
C PRO A 201 -0.81 -1.70 1.29
N SER A 202 0.26 -1.16 0.71
CA SER A 202 1.43 -1.95 0.31
C SER A 202 2.15 -2.53 1.52
N GLN A 203 2.35 -1.77 2.59
CA GLN A 203 2.98 -2.28 3.82
C GLN A 203 2.15 -3.41 4.45
N LEU A 204 0.82 -3.25 4.54
CA LEU A 204 -0.07 -4.30 5.04
C LEU A 204 -0.08 -5.52 4.14
N PHE A 205 -0.19 -5.32 2.83
CA PHE A 205 -0.21 -6.42 1.86
C PHE A 205 1.08 -7.24 1.91
N ILE A 206 2.25 -6.59 1.86
CA ILE A 206 3.55 -7.26 1.86
C ILE A 206 3.79 -7.97 3.21
N LYS A 207 3.43 -7.35 4.33
CA LYS A 207 3.57 -7.97 5.65
C LYS A 207 2.61 -9.14 5.85
N ASP A 208 1.32 -8.93 5.68
CA ASP A 208 0.32 -9.92 6.08
C ASP A 208 0.17 -11.05 5.05
N THR A 209 0.34 -10.70 3.77
CA THR A 209 0.15 -11.64 2.64
C THR A 209 1.47 -12.29 2.24
N LEU A 210 2.54 -11.52 2.06
CA LEU A 210 3.85 -12.06 1.64
C LEU A 210 4.74 -12.44 2.82
N GLY A 211 4.36 -12.09 4.06
CA GLY A 211 5.12 -12.43 5.26
C GLY A 211 6.37 -11.59 5.45
N MET A 212 6.50 -10.46 4.76
CA MET A 212 7.70 -9.61 4.78
C MET A 212 7.37 -8.20 5.30
N PRO A 213 7.83 -7.82 6.51
CA PRO A 213 7.73 -6.43 6.96
C PRO A 213 8.47 -5.51 5.98
N VAL A 214 7.86 -4.35 5.73
CA VAL A 214 8.48 -3.29 4.93
C VAL A 214 8.03 -1.95 5.50
N ASN A 215 8.98 -1.03 5.62
CA ASN A 215 8.71 0.37 5.93
C ASN A 215 8.93 1.19 4.65
N MET A 216 7.90 1.89 4.19
CA MET A 216 7.96 2.75 3.02
C MET A 216 8.13 4.21 3.47
N VAL A 217 9.17 4.89 3.03
CA VAL A 217 9.51 6.26 3.46
C VAL A 217 9.48 7.18 2.23
N PRO A 218 8.34 7.82 1.94
CA PRO A 218 8.25 8.80 0.85
C PRO A 218 8.97 10.10 1.23
N ASN A 219 9.65 10.69 0.26
CA ASN A 219 10.13 12.07 0.32
C ASN A 219 9.24 12.93 -0.59
N PHE A 220 8.53 13.88 0.01
CA PHE A 220 7.58 14.72 -0.72
C PHE A 220 8.24 15.92 -1.39
N ASP A 221 9.49 16.25 -1.09
CA ASP A 221 10.19 17.38 -1.72
C ASP A 221 10.70 17.03 -3.12
N ASP A 222 11.28 15.84 -3.27
CA ASP A 222 11.82 15.33 -4.54
C ASP A 222 10.94 14.25 -5.20
N MET A 223 9.83 13.90 -4.56
CA MET A 223 8.91 12.82 -4.96
C MET A 223 9.56 11.42 -4.99
N SER A 224 10.67 11.20 -4.29
CA SER A 224 11.29 9.88 -4.14
C SER A 224 10.61 9.03 -3.06
N CYS A 225 10.93 7.74 -2.97
CA CYS A 225 10.43 6.87 -1.92
C CYS A 225 11.39 5.71 -1.67
N GLU A 226 11.63 5.37 -0.40
CA GLU A 226 12.43 4.20 -0.02
C GLU A 226 11.52 3.09 0.52
N MET A 227 11.79 1.84 0.14
CA MET A 227 11.13 0.66 0.70
C MET A 227 12.18 -0.17 1.43
N ILE A 228 12.10 -0.21 2.76
CA ILE A 228 13.08 -0.86 3.63
C ILE A 228 12.52 -2.21 4.05
N PHE A 229 12.96 -3.28 3.39
CA PHE A 229 12.51 -4.64 3.69
C PHE A 229 13.13 -5.16 4.99
N GLY A 230 12.30 -5.82 5.80
CA GLY A 230 12.64 -6.30 7.14
C GLY A 230 12.31 -5.32 8.27
N GLN A 231 12.09 -4.04 7.96
CA GLN A 231 11.70 -3.06 8.97
C GLN A 231 10.18 -3.05 9.12
N ASP A 232 9.70 -3.11 10.37
CA ASP A 232 8.29 -2.94 10.67
C ASP A 232 7.83 -1.51 10.35
N ALA A 233 6.66 -1.40 9.74
CA ALA A 233 6.03 -0.12 9.47
C ALA A 233 5.66 0.58 10.78
N PRO A 234 5.97 1.88 10.93
CA PRO A 234 5.55 2.64 12.10
C PRO A 234 4.02 2.82 12.13
N PRO A 235 3.42 2.95 13.32
CA PRO A 235 2.04 3.40 13.48
C PRO A 235 1.80 4.78 12.82
N PRO A 236 0.61 5.05 12.23
CA PRO A 236 0.33 6.29 11.50
C PRO A 236 0.53 7.59 12.29
N ASP A 237 0.29 7.56 13.60
CA ASP A 237 0.47 8.67 14.53
C ASP A 237 1.94 9.05 14.78
N THR A 238 2.85 8.09 14.59
CA THR A 238 4.30 8.28 14.76
C THR A 238 5.04 8.39 13.43
N ASP A 239 4.34 8.18 12.32
CA ASP A 239 4.92 8.10 11.00
C ASP A 239 5.05 9.50 10.37
N PRO A 240 6.29 9.96 10.06
CA PRO A 240 6.52 11.28 9.50
C PRO A 240 5.74 11.55 8.21
N ALA A 241 5.40 10.51 7.45
CA ALA A 241 4.65 10.66 6.21
C ALA A 241 3.24 11.23 6.41
N PHE A 242 2.68 11.13 7.62
CA PHE A 242 1.33 11.63 7.95
C PHE A 242 1.33 13.04 8.55
N VAL A 243 2.48 13.53 9.00
CA VAL A 243 2.61 14.87 9.60
C VAL A 243 2.75 15.97 8.55
N GLN A 244 3.11 15.61 7.31
CA GLN A 244 3.43 16.55 6.25
C GLN A 244 2.18 17.23 5.68
N PRO A 245 2.25 18.53 5.34
CA PRO A 245 1.14 19.24 4.74
C PRO A 245 0.84 18.68 3.34
N CYS A 246 -0.45 18.63 2.98
CA CYS A 246 -0.87 18.29 1.64
C CYS A 246 -0.25 19.25 0.60
N TYR A 247 0.15 18.74 -0.57
CA TYR A 247 0.56 19.59 -1.68
C TYR A 247 -0.56 20.56 -2.07
N LYS A 248 -0.19 21.82 -2.34
CA LYS A 248 -1.11 22.85 -2.85
C LYS A 248 -1.82 22.43 -4.15
N LEU A 249 -1.19 21.53 -4.91
CA LEU A 249 -1.64 21.04 -6.21
C LEU A 249 -2.36 19.69 -6.15
N CYS A 250 -2.68 19.15 -4.96
CA CYS A 250 -3.52 17.96 -4.87
C CYS A 250 -4.86 18.26 -5.55
N LYS A 251 -5.13 17.57 -6.67
CA LYS A 251 -6.27 17.84 -7.58
C LYS A 251 -7.63 17.38 -7.02
N LEU A 252 -7.84 17.50 -5.70
CA LEU A 252 -8.98 16.95 -4.97
C LEU A 252 -9.67 18.06 -4.19
N GLY A 253 -10.95 18.26 -4.46
CA GLY A 253 -11.76 19.27 -3.77
C GLY A 253 -11.86 19.00 -2.26
N ASN A 254 -11.95 20.10 -1.50
CA ASN A 254 -11.91 20.35 -0.05
C ASN A 254 -12.34 19.26 0.98
N LYS A 255 -12.95 18.12 0.61
CA LYS A 255 -13.48 17.11 1.56
C LYS A 255 -12.41 16.43 2.42
N HIS A 256 -11.24 16.14 1.86
CA HIS A 256 -10.13 15.47 2.59
C HIS A 256 -8.97 16.40 2.94
N GLN A 257 -9.07 17.69 2.61
CA GLN A 257 -8.11 18.68 3.07
C GLN A 257 -8.15 18.83 4.60
N GLN A 258 -9.30 18.50 5.21
CA GLN A 258 -9.42 18.37 6.66
C GLN A 258 -8.73 17.11 7.22
N ASP A 259 -8.60 16.00 6.50
CA ASP A 259 -7.85 14.82 6.98
C ASP A 259 -6.34 15.05 6.98
N CYS A 260 -5.83 15.88 6.05
CA CYS A 260 -4.46 16.38 6.08
C CYS A 260 -4.23 17.41 7.21
N ASN A 261 -5.20 18.29 7.46
CA ASN A 261 -5.06 19.39 8.43
C ASN A 261 -5.47 19.04 9.88
N SER A 262 -6.30 18.02 10.09
CA SER A 262 -6.81 17.63 11.42
C SER A 262 -5.76 16.93 12.28
N GLN A 263 -4.67 16.45 11.68
CA GLN A 263 -3.51 15.93 12.40
C GLN A 263 -2.62 17.04 12.97
N MET A 264 -2.64 18.25 12.39
CA MET A 264 -1.94 19.41 12.95
C MET A 264 -2.64 19.94 14.20
N LYS A 265 -3.98 20.02 14.20
CA LYS A 265 -4.76 20.56 15.33
C LYS A 265 -4.66 19.75 16.62
N LYS A 266 -4.29 18.47 16.57
CA LYS A 266 -4.10 17.66 17.79
C LYS A 266 -2.80 18.01 18.52
N LYS A 267 -1.76 18.45 17.82
CA LYS A 267 -0.48 18.86 18.43
C LYS A 267 -0.58 20.19 19.18
N ASP A 268 -1.39 21.12 18.70
CA ASP A 268 -1.53 22.43 19.34
C ASP A 268 -2.39 22.40 20.62
N VAL A 269 -3.17 21.34 20.84
CA VAL A 269 -4.02 21.17 22.03
C VAL A 269 -3.32 20.39 23.15
N GLU A 270 -2.25 19.66 22.84
CA GLU A 270 -1.49 18.87 23.82
C GLU A 270 -0.26 19.62 24.38
N ILE A 271 0.00 20.85 23.90
CA ILE A 271 1.10 21.74 24.34
C ILE A 271 0.54 23.10 24.82
N SER A 272 -0.70 23.14 25.32
CA SER A 272 -1.28 24.33 25.99
C SER A 272 -1.90 23.97 27.32
#